data_AF-A0AA94S1B6-F1
#
_entry.id   AF-A0AA94S1B6-F1
#
_cell.length_a   1.000
_cell.length_b   1.000
_cell.length_c   1.000
_cell.angle_alpha   90.00
_cell.angle_beta   90.00
_cell.angle_gamma   90.00
#
_symmetry.space_group_name_H-M   'P 1'
#
loop_
_entity.id
_entity.type
_entity.pdbx_description
1 polymer ?
#
loop_
_entity_poly.entity_id
_entity_poly.type
_entity_poly.pdbx_seq_one_letter_code
_entity_poly.pdbx_strand_id
1 'polypeptide(L)'
;MKKNLYLHENKSCSPLFGVEIISVVDVFRAFLQLQWEINSIFVEYILLVTLYLNIIKKTMRKNIIIACGLLSCALSLQAQTKDGGIDAQMLQQIQKTGLGTSDRALANAIATNSIDDLAYNFRNSGPVDTYFSVETPKQNIQDQKSSGRCWLFTGLNVLRANFARQHKDTLKVEFSHVYLSFYDQLEKANLMLQGVIDNANKPLDDPRVQFFFKNPISDGGTFCGVSDLVEKYGVVPMEAMKETYSAENTSRMARIVHRIMTMKEERANTNGNT
;
A
#
# COMPACT_ATOMS: atom_id res chain seq x y z
N MET A 1 15.32 -34.25 14.79
CA MET A 1 16.43 -33.29 15.02
C MET A 1 15.80 -31.94 15.34
N LYS A 2 15.55 -31.66 16.63
CA LYS A 2 14.99 -30.39 17.12
C LYS A 2 16.11 -29.34 17.07
N LYS A 3 16.15 -28.50 16.04
CA LYS A 3 16.77 -27.17 16.14
C LYS A 3 15.65 -26.17 16.30
N ASN A 4 15.63 -25.56 17.49
CA ASN A 4 14.77 -24.46 17.90
C ASN A 4 14.57 -23.44 16.77
N LEU A 5 13.37 -23.42 16.21
CA LEU A 5 12.88 -22.39 15.30
C LEU A 5 12.35 -21.21 16.14
N TYR A 6 13.16 -20.75 17.09
CA TYR A 6 12.97 -19.41 17.62
C TYR A 6 13.58 -18.50 16.57
N LEU A 7 12.71 -17.84 15.81
CA LEU A 7 13.05 -16.60 15.13
C LEU A 7 13.94 -15.81 16.08
N HIS A 8 15.19 -15.63 15.67
CA HIS A 8 16.12 -14.76 16.36
C HIS A 8 15.36 -13.45 16.62
N GLU A 9 15.12 -13.16 17.89
CA GLU A 9 14.58 -11.87 18.32
C GLU A 9 15.33 -10.76 17.59
N ASN A 10 14.58 -9.96 16.84
CA ASN A 10 14.94 -8.59 16.48
C ASN A 10 16.36 -8.35 15.97
N LYS A 11 16.84 -9.14 15.01
CA LYS A 11 17.85 -8.62 14.07
C LYS A 11 17.15 -7.81 12.98
N SER A 12 16.81 -6.58 13.34
CA SER A 12 16.59 -5.50 12.38
C SER A 12 17.69 -5.57 11.31
N CYS A 13 17.32 -5.66 10.03
CA CYS A 13 18.25 -5.51 8.92
C CYS A 13 18.99 -4.17 9.05
N SER A 14 20.22 -4.20 9.56
CA SER A 14 21.17 -3.09 9.50
C SER A 14 22.61 -3.59 9.71
N PRO A 15 23.64 -3.08 9.01
CA PRO A 15 23.66 -2.44 7.69
C PRO A 15 24.60 -3.21 6.72
N LEU A 16 24.05 -3.77 5.64
CA LEU A 16 24.87 -4.29 4.52
C LEU A 16 25.29 -3.19 3.53
N PHE A 17 24.91 -1.94 3.77
CA PHE A 17 25.34 -0.78 2.98
C PHE A 17 25.52 0.40 3.93
N GLY A 18 26.73 0.95 3.97
CA GLY A 18 27.09 2.14 4.76
C GLY A 18 26.48 3.43 4.17
N VAL A 19 25.16 3.54 4.20
CA VAL A 19 24.43 4.78 3.93
C VAL A 19 23.88 5.26 5.27
N GLU A 20 24.31 6.43 5.74
CA GLU A 20 23.76 7.07 6.93
C GLU A 20 22.25 7.25 6.74
N ILE A 21 21.47 6.48 7.49
CA ILE A 21 20.02 6.62 7.58
C ILE A 21 19.77 7.94 8.32
N ILE A 22 19.27 8.95 7.60
CA ILE A 22 18.69 10.16 8.21
C ILE A 22 17.70 9.70 9.26
N SER A 23 17.95 10.03 10.53
CA SER A 23 17.15 9.48 11.62
C SER A 23 15.71 9.98 11.50
N VAL A 24 14.74 9.16 11.90
CA VAL A 24 13.31 9.55 11.97
C VAL A 24 13.12 10.84 12.78
N VAL A 25 14.05 11.14 13.71
CA VAL A 25 14.08 12.36 14.52
C VAL A 25 14.35 13.61 13.67
N ASP A 26 15.19 13.53 12.64
CA ASP A 26 15.52 14.67 11.78
C ASP A 26 14.37 14.99 10.81
N VAL A 27 13.68 13.97 10.31
CA VAL A 27 12.44 14.11 9.53
C VAL A 27 11.33 14.71 10.39
N PHE A 28 11.19 14.26 11.65
CA PHE A 28 10.21 14.83 12.58
C PHE A 28 10.51 16.29 12.93
N ARG A 29 11.79 16.65 13.06
CA ARG A 29 12.23 18.02 13.36
C ARG A 29 11.94 18.97 12.18
N ALA A 30 12.17 18.52 10.94
CA ALA A 30 11.80 19.26 9.74
C ALA A 30 10.27 19.42 9.60
N PHE A 31 9.50 18.37 9.93
CA PHE A 31 8.04 18.41 9.91
C PHE A 31 7.46 19.39 10.95
N LEU A 32 8.03 19.43 12.16
CA LEU A 32 7.61 20.38 13.20
C LEU A 32 7.97 21.84 12.86
N GLN A 33 9.10 22.07 12.17
CA GLN A 33 9.50 23.40 11.70
C GLN A 33 8.54 23.94 10.63
N LEU A 34 8.14 23.10 9.67
CA LEU A 34 7.13 23.42 8.65
C LEU A 34 5.75 23.68 9.27
N GLN A 35 5.37 22.92 10.30
CA GLN A 35 4.10 23.13 11.00
C GLN A 35 4.05 24.47 11.75
N TRP A 36 5.19 24.96 12.25
CA TRP A 36 5.28 26.23 12.96
C TRP A 36 5.14 27.43 12.01
N GLU A 37 5.77 27.38 10.83
CA GLU A 37 5.65 28.44 9.82
C GLU A 37 4.24 28.54 9.22
N ILE A 38 3.56 27.41 9.00
CA ILE A 38 2.16 27.38 8.51
C ILE A 38 1.20 28.01 9.53
N ASN A 39 1.40 27.74 10.82
CA ASN A 39 0.57 28.30 11.88
C ASN A 39 0.77 29.82 12.04
N SER A 40 1.96 30.35 11.76
CA SER A 40 2.23 31.79 11.80
C SER A 40 1.45 32.57 10.72
N ILE A 41 1.38 32.01 9.51
CA ILE A 41 0.64 32.61 8.37
C ILE A 41 -0.88 32.58 8.64
N PHE A 42 -1.38 31.54 9.32
CA PHE A 42 -2.79 31.40 9.65
C PHE A 42 -3.27 32.46 10.67
N VAL A 43 -2.42 32.86 11.61
CA VAL A 43 -2.74 33.90 12.61
C VAL A 43 -2.83 35.29 11.97
N GLU A 44 -1.94 35.62 11.04
CA GLU A 44 -2.01 36.89 10.28
C GLU A 44 -3.25 36.97 9.39
N TYR A 45 -3.63 35.87 8.73
CA TYR A 45 -4.85 35.81 7.91
C TYR A 45 -6.12 35.99 8.76
N ILE A 46 -6.19 35.37 9.95
CA ILE A 46 -7.32 35.54 10.87
C ILE A 46 -7.43 36.98 11.38
N LEU A 47 -6.30 37.66 11.63
CA LEU A 47 -6.29 39.08 12.02
C LEU A 47 -6.80 39.98 10.89
N LEU A 48 -6.41 39.72 9.63
CA LEU A 48 -6.91 40.47 8.46
C LEU A 48 -8.41 40.23 8.22
N VAL A 49 -8.88 38.98 8.33
CA VAL A 49 -10.31 38.65 8.17
C VAL A 49 -11.15 39.25 9.29
N THR A 50 -10.69 39.26 10.53
CA THR A 50 -11.41 39.88 11.65
C THR A 50 -11.45 41.41 11.53
N LEU A 51 -10.39 42.05 11.01
CA LEU A 51 -10.40 43.49 10.69
C LEU A 51 -11.37 43.81 9.56
N TYR A 52 -11.38 43.00 8.50
CA TYR A 52 -12.28 43.16 7.35
C TYR A 52 -13.76 42.97 7.74
N LEU A 53 -14.06 41.97 8.57
CA LEU A 53 -15.41 41.73 9.11
C LEU A 53 -15.85 42.85 10.07
N ASN A 54 -14.95 43.46 10.83
CA ASN A 54 -15.26 44.62 11.67
C ASN A 54 -15.53 45.89 10.84
N ILE A 55 -14.86 46.07 9.71
CA ILE A 55 -15.12 47.17 8.76
C ILE A 55 -16.50 46.97 8.10
N ILE A 56 -16.86 45.75 7.67
CA ILE A 56 -18.18 45.46 7.09
C ILE A 56 -19.32 45.64 8.11
N LYS A 57 -19.11 45.24 9.38
CA LYS A 57 -20.08 45.48 10.47
C LYS A 57 -20.38 46.97 10.70
N LYS A 58 -19.47 47.87 10.33
CA LYS A 58 -19.60 49.33 10.52
C LYS A 58 -20.52 49.98 9.47
N THR A 59 -20.75 49.34 8.33
CA THR A 59 -21.45 49.95 7.17
C THR A 59 -22.86 49.40 6.93
N MET A 60 -23.23 48.23 7.47
CA MET A 60 -24.51 47.57 7.18
C MET A 60 -25.39 47.47 8.43
N ARG A 61 -26.66 47.89 8.34
CA ARG A 61 -27.66 47.81 9.43
C ARG A 61 -27.73 46.38 9.98
N LYS A 62 -27.40 46.20 11.27
CA LYS A 62 -27.40 44.92 12.02
C LYS A 62 -28.59 43.99 11.71
N ASN A 63 -29.76 44.56 11.46
CA ASN A 63 -30.99 43.80 11.21
C ASN A 63 -31.00 43.06 9.85
N ILE A 64 -30.26 43.55 8.85
CA ILE A 64 -30.19 42.93 7.51
C ILE A 64 -29.22 41.74 7.51
N ILE A 65 -28.06 41.86 8.19
CA ILE A 65 -27.09 40.77 8.31
C ILE A 65 -27.67 39.61 9.14
N ILE A 66 -28.43 39.92 10.21
CA ILE A 66 -29.10 38.91 11.02
C ILE A 66 -30.21 38.22 10.20
N ALA A 67 -30.99 38.97 9.41
CA ALA A 67 -32.02 38.40 8.56
C ALA A 67 -31.43 37.50 7.45
N CYS A 68 -30.37 37.94 6.76
CA CYS A 68 -29.70 37.14 5.73
C CYS A 68 -28.96 35.92 6.30
N GLY A 69 -28.36 36.03 7.49
CA GLY A 69 -27.71 34.92 8.19
C GLY A 69 -28.70 33.87 8.72
N LEU A 70 -29.88 34.30 9.17
CA LEU A 70 -30.97 33.40 9.55
C LEU A 70 -31.60 32.72 8.33
N LEU A 71 -31.73 33.43 7.20
CA LEU A 71 -32.25 32.87 5.95
C LEU A 71 -31.28 31.83 5.33
N SER A 72 -29.97 32.05 5.41
CA SER A 72 -28.96 31.08 4.93
C SER A 72 -28.81 29.87 5.87
N CYS A 73 -28.92 30.06 7.19
CA CYS A 73 -28.95 28.94 8.14
C CYS A 73 -30.22 28.10 8.01
N ALA A 74 -31.38 28.72 7.74
CA ALA A 74 -32.65 27.99 7.55
C ALA A 74 -32.64 27.11 6.29
N LEU A 75 -31.98 27.54 5.21
CA LEU A 75 -31.83 26.75 3.98
C LEU A 75 -30.85 25.56 4.14
N SER A 76 -29.98 25.59 5.16
CA SER A 76 -29.03 24.52 5.45
C SER A 76 -29.60 23.43 6.36
N LEU A 77 -30.66 23.75 7.12
CA LEU A 77 -31.28 22.85 8.10
C LEU A 77 -32.36 21.92 7.51
N GLN A 78 -32.68 22.05 6.21
CA GLN A 78 -33.71 21.23 5.56
C GLN A 78 -33.16 20.04 4.74
N ALA A 79 -31.86 19.76 4.79
CA ALA A 79 -31.23 18.73 3.94
C ALA A 79 -30.77 17.48 4.69
N GLN A 80 -31.04 17.35 6.00
CA GLN A 80 -30.73 16.15 6.77
C GLN A 80 -31.98 15.63 7.45
N THR A 81 -32.29 14.35 7.21
CA THR A 81 -33.27 13.63 8.03
C THR A 81 -32.83 13.65 9.49
N LYS A 82 -33.80 13.55 10.41
CA LYS A 82 -33.56 13.49 11.85
C LYS A 82 -32.58 12.37 12.26
N ASP A 83 -32.41 11.37 11.39
CA ASP A 83 -31.57 10.18 11.58
C ASP A 83 -30.28 10.19 10.72
N GLY A 84 -29.93 11.29 10.05
CA GLY A 84 -28.65 11.44 9.33
C GLY A 84 -28.53 10.65 8.01
N GLY A 85 -29.63 10.13 7.47
CA GLY A 85 -29.68 9.44 6.18
C GLY A 85 -29.98 10.36 4.99
N ILE A 86 -29.62 9.90 3.79
CA ILE A 86 -29.97 10.55 2.51
C ILE A 86 -31.46 10.29 2.24
N ASP A 87 -32.30 11.32 2.23
CA ASP A 87 -33.73 11.18 1.89
C ASP A 87 -34.02 11.35 0.40
N ALA A 88 -35.27 11.01 0.03
CA ALA A 88 -35.76 11.12 -1.33
C ALA A 88 -35.77 12.56 -1.87
N GLN A 89 -35.93 13.57 -0.99
CA GLN A 89 -35.93 14.97 -1.40
C GLN A 89 -34.50 15.43 -1.72
N MET A 90 -33.52 15.01 -0.93
CA MET A 90 -32.09 15.22 -1.12
C MET A 90 -31.59 14.53 -2.40
N LEU A 91 -32.00 13.28 -2.66
CA LEU A 91 -31.69 12.60 -3.92
C LEU A 91 -32.28 13.33 -5.13
N GLN A 92 -33.54 13.77 -5.03
CA GLN A 92 -34.17 14.57 -6.09
C GLN A 92 -33.46 15.91 -6.27
N GLN A 93 -32.94 16.52 -5.21
CA GLN A 93 -32.17 17.75 -5.30
C GLN A 93 -30.82 17.51 -5.99
N ILE A 94 -30.09 16.45 -5.64
CA ILE A 94 -28.84 16.05 -6.31
C ILE A 94 -29.08 15.79 -7.80
N GLN A 95 -30.18 15.10 -8.15
CA GLN A 95 -30.57 14.84 -9.53
C GLN A 95 -30.99 16.13 -10.28
N LYS A 96 -31.73 17.02 -9.61
CA LYS A 96 -32.20 18.30 -10.17
C LYS A 96 -31.09 19.34 -10.32
N THR A 97 -30.04 19.30 -9.50
CA THR A 97 -28.84 20.11 -9.69
C THR A 97 -28.19 19.84 -11.05
N GLY A 98 -28.55 18.73 -11.70
CA GLY A 98 -28.63 18.62 -13.14
C GLY A 98 -27.30 18.85 -13.85
N LEU A 99 -26.67 17.75 -14.26
CA LEU A 99 -25.47 17.80 -15.10
C LEU A 99 -25.75 18.69 -16.33
N GLY A 100 -24.96 19.76 -16.46
CA GLY A 100 -24.93 20.60 -17.67
C GLY A 100 -24.57 19.77 -18.90
N THR A 101 -24.61 20.37 -20.09
CA THR A 101 -24.24 19.64 -21.33
C THR A 101 -22.81 19.09 -21.28
N SER A 102 -21.88 19.83 -20.68
CA SER A 102 -20.50 19.39 -20.36
C SER A 102 -20.48 18.20 -19.43
N ASP A 103 -21.27 18.26 -18.36
CA ASP A 103 -21.25 17.26 -17.30
C ASP A 103 -21.90 15.94 -17.76
N ARG A 104 -22.88 16.02 -18.68
CA ARG A 104 -23.45 14.83 -19.35
C ARG A 104 -22.45 14.16 -20.28
N ALA A 105 -21.67 14.95 -21.03
CA ALA A 105 -20.60 14.42 -21.87
C ALA A 105 -19.53 13.73 -21.01
N LEU A 106 -19.16 14.34 -19.87
CA LEU A 106 -18.22 13.76 -18.92
C LEU A 106 -18.77 12.48 -18.29
N ALA A 107 -20.03 12.46 -17.86
CA ALA A 107 -20.67 11.26 -17.30
C ALA A 107 -20.70 10.11 -18.31
N ASN A 108 -20.99 10.38 -19.58
CA ASN A 108 -20.95 9.37 -20.64
C ASN A 108 -19.52 8.88 -20.91
N ALA A 109 -18.53 9.77 -20.85
CA ALA A 109 -17.12 9.39 -21.01
C ALA A 109 -16.67 8.48 -19.87
N ILE A 110 -16.98 8.84 -18.60
CA ILE A 110 -16.68 8.04 -17.42
C ILE A 110 -17.41 6.69 -17.46
N ALA A 111 -18.65 6.65 -17.93
CA ALA A 111 -19.42 5.41 -18.00
C ALA A 111 -18.91 4.42 -19.07
N THR A 112 -18.15 4.88 -20.06
CA THR A 112 -17.73 4.07 -21.22
C THR A 112 -16.22 3.83 -21.30
N ASN A 113 -15.39 4.50 -20.48
CA ASN A 113 -13.93 4.42 -20.51
C ASN A 113 -13.33 4.16 -19.12
N SER A 114 -12.05 3.75 -19.07
CA SER A 114 -11.28 3.72 -17.82
C SER A 114 -11.10 5.12 -17.26
N ILE A 115 -11.21 5.28 -15.94
CA ILE A 115 -10.93 6.56 -15.28
C ILE A 115 -9.46 6.98 -15.47
N ASP A 116 -8.54 6.02 -15.57
CA ASP A 116 -7.11 6.30 -15.74
C ASP A 116 -6.84 6.99 -17.09
N ASP A 117 -7.51 6.54 -18.16
CA ASP A 117 -7.39 7.12 -19.49
C ASP A 117 -7.98 8.54 -19.54
N LEU A 118 -9.08 8.76 -18.82
CA LEU A 118 -9.76 10.07 -18.75
C LEU A 118 -9.01 11.08 -17.88
N ALA A 119 -8.36 10.61 -16.82
CA ALA A 119 -7.58 11.45 -15.92
C ALA A 119 -6.21 11.83 -16.49
N TYR A 120 -5.77 11.18 -17.58
CA TYR A 120 -4.48 11.43 -18.20
C TYR A 120 -4.39 12.85 -18.78
N ASN A 121 -3.46 13.65 -18.26
CA ASN A 121 -3.29 15.05 -18.65
C ASN A 121 -2.17 15.23 -19.68
N PHE A 122 -2.53 15.22 -20.97
CA PHE A 122 -1.59 15.44 -22.09
C PHE A 122 -0.86 16.79 -22.05
N ARG A 123 -1.38 17.81 -21.37
CA ARG A 123 -0.73 19.12 -21.26
C ARG A 123 0.38 19.12 -20.20
N ASN A 124 0.25 18.25 -19.19
CA ASN A 124 1.24 18.08 -18.12
C ASN A 124 2.14 16.86 -18.34
N SER A 125 1.91 16.06 -19.39
CA SER A 125 2.74 14.93 -19.77
C SER A 125 4.03 15.38 -20.46
N GLY A 126 4.63 16.49 -20.02
CA GLY A 126 5.90 16.99 -20.55
C GLY A 126 6.92 15.84 -20.67
N PRO A 127 7.91 15.96 -21.56
CA PRO A 127 8.86 14.87 -21.79
C PRO A 127 9.45 14.40 -20.45
N VAL A 128 9.30 13.11 -20.16
CA VAL A 128 9.97 12.51 -19.00
C VAL A 128 11.45 12.49 -19.35
N ASP A 129 12.22 13.36 -18.70
CA ASP A 129 13.67 13.34 -18.86
C ASP A 129 14.21 12.06 -18.23
N THR A 130 14.87 11.25 -19.07
CA THR A 130 15.49 9.98 -18.65
C THR A 130 17.00 10.12 -18.47
N TYR A 131 17.52 11.34 -18.58
CA TYR A 131 18.92 11.65 -18.31
C TYR A 131 19.15 11.69 -16.80
N PHE A 132 20.11 10.88 -16.33
CA PHE A 132 20.59 10.93 -14.96
C PHE A 132 22.09 11.20 -14.95
N SER A 133 22.55 12.12 -14.11
CA SER A 133 23.98 12.45 -13.98
C SER A 133 24.80 11.31 -13.36
N VAL A 134 24.14 10.40 -12.64
CA VAL A 134 24.74 9.23 -12.00
C VAL A 134 23.87 8.02 -12.32
N GLU A 135 24.42 7.08 -13.09
CA GLU A 135 23.75 5.84 -13.50
C GLU A 135 24.51 4.61 -13.01
N THR A 136 23.78 3.57 -12.62
CA THR A 136 24.36 2.24 -12.41
C THR A 136 24.55 1.53 -13.75
N PRO A 137 25.52 0.59 -13.87
CA PRO A 137 25.66 -0.22 -15.07
C PRO A 137 24.33 -0.86 -15.48
N LYS A 138 24.03 -0.81 -16.77
CA LYS A 138 22.80 -1.40 -17.31
C LYS A 138 22.83 -2.91 -17.12
N GLN A 139 21.66 -3.44 -16.88
CA GLN A 139 21.46 -4.81 -16.44
C GLN A 139 20.29 -5.42 -17.21
N ASN A 140 20.32 -6.74 -17.45
CA ASN A 140 19.18 -7.43 -18.04
C ASN A 140 17.88 -7.15 -17.27
N ILE A 141 16.80 -6.90 -18.00
CA ILE A 141 15.46 -6.69 -17.46
C ILE A 141 14.86 -8.07 -17.15
N GLN A 142 14.25 -8.20 -15.98
CA GLN A 142 13.58 -9.41 -15.51
C GLN A 142 12.09 -9.12 -15.33
N ASP A 143 11.23 -10.11 -15.60
CA ASP A 143 9.79 -9.97 -15.57
C ASP A 143 9.17 -11.05 -14.66
N GLN A 144 8.51 -10.62 -13.59
CA GLN A 144 7.87 -11.51 -12.62
C GLN A 144 6.52 -12.08 -13.10
N LYS A 145 6.01 -11.59 -14.25
CA LYS A 145 4.70 -11.94 -14.80
C LYS A 145 3.57 -11.75 -13.79
N SER A 146 2.56 -12.60 -13.83
CA SER A 146 1.38 -12.56 -12.93
C SER A 146 1.68 -13.24 -11.59
N SER A 147 2.70 -12.75 -10.88
CA SER A 147 3.06 -13.18 -9.53
C SER A 147 3.33 -12.00 -8.61
N GLY A 148 3.24 -12.19 -7.28
CA GLY A 148 3.49 -11.16 -6.26
C GLY A 148 4.95 -11.09 -5.77
N ARG A 149 5.92 -11.50 -6.61
CA ARG A 149 7.32 -11.73 -6.22
C ARG A 149 8.25 -10.52 -6.38
N CYS A 150 7.72 -9.31 -6.53
CA CYS A 150 8.51 -8.10 -6.80
C CYS A 150 9.65 -7.87 -5.81
N TRP A 151 9.39 -8.08 -4.52
CA TRP A 151 10.36 -7.97 -3.44
C TRP A 151 11.59 -8.87 -3.66
N LEU A 152 11.37 -10.10 -4.16
CA LEU A 152 12.43 -11.06 -4.45
C LEU A 152 13.19 -10.71 -5.72
N PHE A 153 12.48 -10.30 -6.78
CA PHE A 153 13.11 -9.82 -8.02
C PHE A 153 13.99 -8.60 -7.78
N THR A 154 13.48 -7.61 -7.02
CA THR A 154 14.26 -6.43 -6.65
C THR A 154 15.45 -6.80 -5.77
N GLY A 155 15.27 -7.66 -4.76
CA GLY A 155 16.37 -8.10 -3.91
C GLY A 155 17.49 -8.82 -4.67
N LEU A 156 17.14 -9.74 -5.58
CA LEU A 156 18.12 -10.45 -6.41
C LEU A 156 18.77 -9.54 -7.46
N ASN A 157 18.07 -8.52 -7.97
CA ASN A 157 18.67 -7.49 -8.82
C ASN A 157 19.74 -6.67 -8.09
N VAL A 158 19.53 -6.34 -6.81
CA VAL A 158 20.56 -5.66 -6.00
C VAL A 158 21.82 -6.53 -5.85
N LEU A 159 21.64 -7.82 -5.54
CA LEU A 159 22.78 -8.75 -5.43
C LEU A 159 23.54 -8.87 -6.75
N ARG A 160 22.81 -8.95 -7.86
CA ARG A 160 23.40 -9.02 -9.20
C ARG A 160 24.15 -7.74 -9.56
N ALA A 161 23.64 -6.57 -9.20
CA ALA A 161 24.33 -5.29 -9.42
C ALA A 161 25.67 -5.23 -8.68
N ASN A 162 25.72 -5.76 -7.45
CA ASN A 162 26.98 -5.87 -6.71
C ASN A 162 27.97 -6.84 -7.39
N PHE A 163 27.48 -8.01 -7.84
CA PHE A 163 28.30 -8.98 -8.58
C PHE A 163 28.85 -8.38 -9.88
N ALA A 164 28.01 -7.74 -10.69
CA ALA A 164 28.41 -7.08 -11.93
C ALA A 164 29.52 -6.04 -11.68
N ARG A 165 29.40 -5.24 -10.61
CA ARG A 165 30.44 -4.28 -10.22
C ARG A 165 31.77 -4.95 -9.89
N GLN A 166 31.75 -6.04 -9.12
CA GLN A 166 32.97 -6.77 -8.71
C GLN A 166 33.66 -7.47 -9.89
N HIS A 167 32.88 -7.96 -10.86
CA HIS A 167 33.39 -8.71 -12.01
C HIS A 167 33.45 -7.87 -13.30
N LYS A 168 33.36 -6.54 -13.21
CA LYS A 168 33.38 -5.61 -14.37
C LYS A 168 32.37 -6.00 -15.46
N ASP A 169 31.24 -6.58 -15.05
CA ASP A 169 30.15 -7.05 -15.90
C ASP A 169 30.56 -8.00 -17.04
N THR A 170 31.67 -8.73 -16.88
CA THR A 170 32.13 -9.69 -17.91
C THR A 170 31.40 -11.03 -17.85
N LEU A 171 30.61 -11.27 -16.80
CA LEU A 171 29.92 -12.52 -16.54
C LEU A 171 28.42 -12.24 -16.41
N LYS A 172 27.63 -12.87 -17.27
CA LYS A 172 26.16 -12.85 -17.17
C LYS A 172 25.74 -13.74 -15.99
N VAL A 173 25.17 -13.13 -14.95
CA VAL A 173 24.58 -13.86 -13.81
C VAL A 173 23.09 -13.57 -13.76
N GLU A 174 22.28 -14.62 -13.79
CA GLU A 174 20.84 -14.57 -13.56
C GLU A 174 20.51 -15.56 -12.45
N PHE A 175 19.94 -15.08 -11.36
CA PHE A 175 19.54 -15.93 -10.24
C PHE A 175 18.15 -16.54 -10.50
N SER A 176 17.93 -17.76 -10.00
CA SER A 176 16.61 -18.37 -10.03
C SER A 176 15.69 -17.75 -8.97
N HIS A 177 14.71 -16.96 -9.41
CA HIS A 177 13.69 -16.41 -8.52
C HIS A 177 12.75 -17.50 -8.01
N VAL A 178 12.33 -18.44 -8.88
CA VAL A 178 11.49 -19.57 -8.49
C VAL A 178 12.12 -20.47 -7.41
N TYR A 179 13.46 -20.62 -7.39
CA TYR A 179 14.16 -21.40 -6.36
C TYR A 179 13.91 -20.83 -4.95
N LEU A 180 14.15 -19.53 -4.76
CA LEU A 180 13.92 -18.89 -3.47
C LEU A 180 12.42 -18.72 -3.18
N SER A 181 11.61 -18.47 -4.20
CA SER A 181 10.15 -18.41 -4.06
C SER A 181 9.56 -19.72 -3.56
N PHE A 182 10.12 -20.86 -3.96
CA PHE A 182 9.70 -22.17 -3.45
C PHE A 182 9.96 -22.29 -1.94
N TYR A 183 11.17 -21.96 -1.49
CA TYR A 183 11.51 -22.01 -0.07
C TYR A 183 10.75 -20.98 0.76
N ASP A 184 10.50 -19.78 0.22
CA ASP A 184 9.65 -18.76 0.83
C ASP A 184 8.25 -19.31 1.14
N GLN A 185 7.61 -19.96 0.17
CA GLN A 185 6.29 -20.56 0.36
C GLN A 185 6.31 -21.67 1.40
N LEU A 186 7.39 -22.47 1.47
CA LEU A 186 7.56 -23.51 2.49
C LEU A 186 7.74 -22.92 3.90
N GLU A 187 8.59 -21.91 4.04
CA GLU A 187 8.85 -21.27 5.33
C GLU A 187 7.62 -20.51 5.84
N LYS A 188 6.91 -19.80 4.97
CA LYS A 188 5.65 -19.14 5.30
C LYS A 188 4.58 -20.16 5.72
N ALA A 189 4.48 -21.29 5.03
CA ALA A 189 3.56 -22.36 5.43
C ALA A 189 3.91 -22.91 6.82
N ASN A 190 5.19 -23.12 7.09
CA ASN A 190 5.67 -23.57 8.40
C ASN A 190 5.38 -22.54 9.51
N LEU A 191 5.66 -21.25 9.25
CA LEU A 191 5.37 -20.16 10.18
C LEU A 191 3.86 -20.02 10.45
N MET A 192 3.03 -20.17 9.42
CA MET A 192 1.57 -20.16 9.58
C MET A 192 1.11 -21.31 10.47
N LEU A 193 1.61 -22.53 10.25
CA LEU A 193 1.28 -23.69 11.10
C LEU A 193 1.77 -23.52 12.53
N GLN A 194 2.95 -22.92 12.74
CA GLN A 194 3.43 -22.59 14.07
C GLN A 194 2.52 -21.55 14.74
N GLY A 195 2.09 -20.53 13.99
CA GLY A 195 1.12 -19.54 14.46
C GLY A 195 -0.21 -20.17 14.89
N VAL A 196 -0.68 -21.20 14.18
CA VAL A 196 -1.86 -21.98 14.59
C VAL A 196 -1.62 -22.71 15.91
N ILE A 197 -0.48 -23.39 16.07
CA ILE A 197 -0.12 -24.10 17.32
C ILE A 197 -0.06 -23.12 18.50
N ASP A 198 0.60 -21.98 18.32
CA ASP A 198 0.79 -20.98 19.37
C ASP A 198 -0.51 -20.31 19.81
N ASN A 199 -1.53 -20.32 18.94
CA ASN A 199 -2.85 -19.75 19.21
C ASN A 199 -3.95 -20.81 19.37
N ALA A 200 -3.59 -22.10 19.50
CA ALA A 200 -4.55 -23.21 19.54
C ALA A 200 -5.56 -23.13 20.70
N ASN A 201 -5.19 -22.44 21.79
CA ASN A 201 -6.06 -22.26 22.97
C ASN A 201 -7.01 -21.06 22.86
N LYS A 202 -6.95 -20.29 21.76
CA LYS A 202 -7.81 -19.13 21.54
C LYS A 202 -9.07 -19.53 20.78
N PRO A 203 -10.20 -18.85 21.02
CA PRO A 203 -11.40 -19.09 20.25
C PRO A 203 -11.19 -18.65 18.79
N LEU A 204 -11.91 -19.27 17.87
CA LEU A 204 -11.77 -19.00 16.44
C LEU A 204 -12.16 -17.57 16.05
N ASP A 205 -13.03 -16.91 16.82
CA ASP A 205 -13.44 -15.53 16.62
C ASP A 205 -12.41 -14.51 17.15
N ASP A 206 -11.31 -14.97 17.76
CA ASP A 206 -10.19 -14.10 18.14
C ASP A 206 -9.66 -13.39 16.87
N PRO A 207 -9.55 -12.05 16.88
CA PRO A 207 -9.12 -11.29 15.71
C PRO A 207 -7.78 -11.72 15.13
N ARG A 208 -6.86 -12.24 15.96
CA ARG A 208 -5.56 -12.76 15.51
C ARG A 208 -5.72 -14.08 14.77
N VAL A 209 -6.59 -14.97 15.27
CA VAL A 209 -6.89 -16.25 14.61
C VAL A 209 -7.59 -15.98 13.28
N GLN A 210 -8.62 -15.13 13.26
CA GLN A 210 -9.29 -14.68 12.03
C GLN A 210 -8.33 -14.08 11.02
N PHE A 211 -7.37 -13.26 11.48
CA PHE A 211 -6.36 -12.67 10.61
C PHE A 211 -5.49 -13.74 9.92
N PHE A 212 -5.03 -14.76 10.66
CA PHE A 212 -4.21 -15.84 10.10
C PHE A 212 -4.95 -16.63 9.02
N PHE A 213 -6.23 -16.94 9.21
CA PHE A 213 -6.98 -17.75 8.25
C PHE A 213 -7.53 -16.96 7.06
N LYS A 214 -7.69 -15.64 7.18
CA LYS A 214 -8.14 -14.79 6.06
C LYS A 214 -7.16 -14.77 4.89
N ASN A 215 -5.85 -14.81 5.15
CA ASN A 215 -4.83 -14.90 4.11
C ASN A 215 -3.57 -15.61 4.64
N PRO A 216 -3.58 -16.95 4.71
CA PRO A 216 -2.60 -17.71 5.48
C PRO A 216 -1.19 -17.62 4.92
N ILE A 217 -1.03 -17.54 3.60
CA ILE A 217 0.23 -17.21 2.95
C ILE A 217 -0.02 -16.39 1.68
N SER A 218 0.97 -15.59 1.28
CA SER A 218 0.98 -14.85 0.02
C SER A 218 2.37 -14.79 -0.57
N ASP A 219 2.48 -14.52 -1.88
CA ASP A 219 3.77 -14.35 -2.57
C ASP A 219 4.59 -13.18 -2.01
N GLY A 220 3.93 -12.16 -1.48
CA GLY A 220 4.56 -10.91 -1.07
C GLY A 220 5.52 -11.08 0.11
N GLY A 221 6.56 -10.26 0.16
CA GLY A 221 7.58 -10.32 1.19
C GLY A 221 8.32 -9.00 1.32
N THR A 222 9.37 -9.00 2.12
CA THR A 222 10.18 -7.83 2.45
C THR A 222 11.64 -8.10 2.13
N PHE A 223 12.46 -7.04 2.06
CA PHE A 223 13.89 -7.19 1.82
C PHE A 223 14.56 -8.11 2.86
N CYS A 224 14.14 -8.05 4.13
CA CYS A 224 14.63 -8.95 5.18
C CYS A 224 14.37 -10.42 4.83
N GLY A 225 13.19 -10.73 4.29
CA GLY A 225 12.90 -12.08 3.82
C GLY A 225 13.85 -12.55 2.73
N VAL A 226 14.35 -11.66 1.87
CA VAL A 226 15.34 -12.03 0.83
C VAL A 226 16.65 -12.41 1.52
N SER A 227 17.07 -11.61 2.50
CA SER A 227 18.28 -11.89 3.29
C SER A 227 18.17 -13.25 4.00
N ASP A 228 17.07 -13.51 4.71
CA ASP A 228 16.85 -14.75 5.45
C ASP A 228 16.89 -15.97 4.52
N LEU A 229 16.26 -15.87 3.35
CA LEU A 229 16.24 -16.95 2.36
C LEU A 229 17.61 -17.17 1.73
N VAL A 230 18.31 -16.11 1.34
CA VAL A 230 19.66 -16.20 0.75
C VAL A 230 20.67 -16.73 1.76
N GLU A 231 20.59 -16.31 3.03
CA GLU A 231 21.50 -16.79 4.07
C GLU A 231 21.29 -18.28 4.36
N LYS A 232 20.04 -18.75 4.35
CA LYS A 232 19.71 -20.14 4.67
C LYS A 232 19.86 -21.10 3.49
N TYR A 233 19.44 -20.69 2.30
CA TYR A 233 19.36 -21.56 1.12
C TYR A 233 20.37 -21.19 0.02
N GLY A 234 21.06 -20.07 0.15
CA GLY A 234 21.93 -19.56 -0.89
C GLY A 234 21.15 -19.09 -2.12
N VAL A 235 21.87 -18.93 -3.23
CA VAL A 235 21.31 -18.62 -4.54
C VAL A 235 21.82 -19.62 -5.57
N VAL A 236 21.01 -19.88 -6.59
CA VAL A 236 21.39 -20.74 -7.70
C VAL A 236 21.22 -20.00 -9.03
N PRO A 237 21.98 -20.36 -10.08
CA PRO A 237 21.74 -19.85 -11.42
C PRO A 237 20.33 -20.18 -11.91
N MET A 238 19.75 -19.32 -12.72
CA MET A 238 18.43 -19.50 -13.33
C MET A 238 18.32 -20.82 -14.11
N GLU A 239 19.43 -21.31 -14.67
CA GLU A 239 19.49 -22.58 -15.39
C GLU A 239 19.26 -23.80 -14.51
N ALA A 240 19.63 -23.72 -13.21
CA ALA A 240 19.45 -24.82 -12.26
C ALA A 240 17.97 -25.05 -11.91
N MET A 241 17.18 -23.97 -11.91
CA MET A 241 15.72 -24.05 -11.71
C MET A 241 15.04 -22.92 -12.48
N LYS A 242 14.50 -23.27 -13.65
CA LYS A 242 13.83 -22.33 -14.56
C LYS A 242 12.43 -22.01 -14.06
N GLU A 243 11.95 -20.83 -14.40
CA GLU A 243 10.55 -20.45 -14.18
C GLU A 243 9.61 -21.47 -14.81
N THR A 244 8.46 -21.66 -14.18
CA THR A 244 7.40 -22.56 -14.64
C THR A 244 6.12 -21.75 -14.82
N TYR A 245 5.16 -22.31 -15.55
CA TYR A 245 3.85 -21.66 -15.72
C TYR A 245 3.23 -21.24 -14.38
N SER A 246 3.30 -22.09 -13.35
CA SER A 246 2.74 -21.79 -12.02
C SER A 246 3.54 -20.74 -11.24
N ALA A 247 4.84 -20.61 -11.49
CA ALA A 247 5.66 -19.55 -10.90
C ALA A 247 5.35 -18.18 -11.51
N GLU A 248 5.04 -18.15 -12.80
CA GLU A 248 4.64 -16.92 -13.52
C GLU A 248 3.14 -16.59 -13.37
N ASN A 249 2.33 -17.52 -12.86
CA ASN A 249 0.87 -17.40 -12.68
C ASN A 249 0.43 -18.01 -11.34
N THR A 250 0.78 -17.34 -10.24
CA THR A 250 0.68 -17.93 -8.90
C THR A 250 -0.73 -17.99 -8.32
N SER A 251 -1.70 -17.27 -8.90
CA SER A 251 -3.07 -17.15 -8.37
C SER A 251 -3.76 -18.50 -8.10
N ARG A 252 -3.57 -19.49 -8.98
CA ARG A 252 -4.14 -20.83 -8.81
C ARG A 252 -3.45 -21.60 -7.67
N MET A 253 -2.12 -21.52 -7.60
CA MET A 253 -1.34 -22.17 -6.55
C MET A 253 -1.69 -21.58 -5.17
N ALA A 254 -1.72 -20.24 -5.07
CA ALA A 254 -2.12 -19.53 -3.87
C ALA A 254 -3.51 -19.98 -3.38
N ARG A 255 -4.49 -20.12 -4.29
CA ARG A 255 -5.84 -20.60 -3.95
C ARG A 255 -5.86 -22.04 -3.43
N ILE A 256 -5.07 -22.93 -4.04
CA ILE A 256 -4.98 -24.33 -3.60
C ILE A 256 -4.35 -24.40 -2.21
N VAL A 257 -3.24 -23.69 -1.99
CA VAL A 257 -2.56 -23.70 -0.68
C VAL A 257 -3.44 -23.06 0.40
N HIS A 258 -4.09 -21.93 0.08
CA HIS A 258 -5.07 -21.31 0.96
C HIS A 258 -6.15 -22.32 1.40
N ARG A 259 -6.78 -23.02 0.44
CA ARG A 259 -7.80 -24.02 0.73
C ARG A 259 -7.27 -25.17 1.58
N ILE A 260 -6.05 -25.64 1.34
CA ILE A 260 -5.45 -26.72 2.14
C ILE A 260 -5.22 -26.24 3.59
N MET A 261 -4.78 -25.00 3.78
CA MET A 261 -4.51 -24.43 5.10
C MET A 261 -5.79 -24.18 5.89
N THR A 262 -6.86 -23.70 5.25
CA THR A 262 -8.16 -23.49 5.92
C THR A 262 -8.94 -24.78 6.13
N MET A 263 -8.87 -25.79 5.26
CA MET A 263 -9.52 -27.10 5.54
C MET A 263 -8.94 -27.82 6.78
N LYS A 264 -7.69 -27.53 7.16
CA LYS A 264 -7.12 -28.06 8.41
C LYS A 264 -7.77 -27.42 9.65
N GLU A 265 -8.29 -26.20 9.53
CA GLU A 265 -9.06 -25.49 10.56
C GLU A 265 -10.37 -26.23 10.87
N GLU A 266 -11.16 -26.55 9.83
CA GLU A 266 -12.48 -27.19 9.97
C GLU A 266 -12.41 -28.57 10.64
N ARG A 267 -11.37 -29.36 10.30
CA ARG A 267 -11.16 -30.70 10.88
C ARG A 267 -10.71 -30.67 12.35
N ALA A 268 -10.04 -29.60 12.78
CA ALA A 268 -9.67 -29.43 14.18
C ALA A 268 -10.91 -29.13 15.04
N ASN A 269 -11.86 -28.38 14.48
CA ASN A 269 -13.10 -28.02 15.17
C ASN A 269 -14.06 -29.21 15.36
N THR A 270 -14.16 -30.12 14.39
CA THR A 270 -15.04 -31.30 14.52
C THR A 270 -14.57 -32.30 15.58
N ASN A 271 -13.29 -32.31 15.92
CA ASN A 271 -12.71 -33.27 16.88
C ASN A 271 -12.60 -32.71 18.31
N GLY A 272 -12.91 -31.43 18.54
CA GLY A 272 -12.88 -30.79 19.86
C GLY A 272 -14.25 -30.66 20.54
N ASN A 273 -15.31 -31.15 19.89
CA ASN A 273 -16.71 -31.09 20.35
C ASN A 273 -17.29 -32.49 20.70
N THR A 274 -16.42 -33.46 20.98
CA THR A 274 -16.70 -34.79 21.55
C THR A 274 -15.73 -35.07 22.67
#